data_AF-A0A382CMJ2-F1
#
_entry.id   AF-A0A382CMJ2-F1
#
_cell.length_a   1.000
_cell.length_b   1.000
_cell.length_c   1.000
_cell.angle_alpha   90.00
_cell.angle_beta   90.00
_cell.angle_gamma   90.00
#
_symmetry.space_group_name_H-M   'P 1'
#
loop_
_entity.id
_entity.type
_entity.pdbx_description
1 polymer ?
#
loop_
_entity_poly.entity_id
_entity_poly.type
_entity_poly.pdbx_seq_one_letter_code
_entity_poly.pdbx_strand_id
1 'polypeptide(L)' 'MSVSKIVKKHLDAAIAEAGRQGHQPETVARTMLSFVLAVYREDREIADIREELQYIIENLDPDEPYEFMRP' A
#
# COMPACT_ATOMS: atom_id res chain seq x y z
N MET A 1 13.65 -1.76 -13.19
CA MET A 1 12.56 -2.35 -12.37
C MET A 1 11.84 -1.18 -11.72
N SER A 2 10.51 -1.04 -11.86
CA SER A 2 9.78 0.09 -11.27
C SER A 2 9.64 -0.06 -9.74
N VAL A 3 9.48 1.05 -9.02
CA VAL A 3 9.22 1.06 -7.56
C VAL A 3 8.02 0.17 -7.23
N SER A 4 6.94 0.25 -8.02
CA SER A 4 5.76 -0.62 -7.89
C SER A 4 6.11 -2.12 -7.91
N LYS A 5 6.99 -2.56 -8.82
CA LYS A 5 7.45 -3.96 -8.86
C LYS A 5 8.26 -4.37 -7.64
N ILE A 6 9.08 -3.47 -7.10
CA ILE A 6 9.87 -3.71 -5.87
C ILE A 6 8.91 -3.86 -4.68
N VAL A 7 7.99 -2.91 -4.50
CA VAL A 7 7.03 -2.92 -3.39
C VAL A 7 6.12 -4.15 -3.46
N LYS A 8 5.60 -4.48 -4.66
CA LYS A 8 4.75 -5.66 -4.86
C LYS A 8 5.44 -6.96 -4.46
N LYS A 9 6.72 -7.13 -4.82
CA LYS A 9 7.53 -8.29 -4.40
C LYS A 9 7.58 -8.42 -2.87
N HIS A 10 7.75 -7.32 -2.14
CA HIS A 10 7.83 -7.33 -0.68
C HIS A 10 6.46 -7.55 -0.01
N LEU A 11 5.38 -7.00 -0.58
CA LEU A 11 4.01 -7.29 -0.14
C LEU A 11 3.70 -8.79 -0.27
N ASP A 12 4.00 -9.38 -1.43
CA ASP A 12 3.75 -10.80 -1.68
C ASP A 12 4.57 -11.70 -0.73
N ALA A 13 5.82 -11.33 -0.46
CA ALA A 13 6.66 -12.02 0.50
C ALA A 13 6.11 -11.94 1.94
N ALA A 14 5.62 -10.78 2.35
CA ALA A 14 5.02 -10.58 3.68
C ALA A 14 3.72 -11.40 3.84
N ILE A 15 2.87 -11.41 2.82
CA ILE A 15 1.64 -12.24 2.81
C ILE A 15 2.01 -13.72 2.92
N ALA A 16 3.00 -14.19 2.16
CA ALA A 16 3.43 -15.58 2.20
C ALA A 16 4.03 -15.99 3.57
N GLU A 17 4.85 -15.12 4.19
CA GLU A 17 5.42 -15.35 5.52
C GLU A 17 4.34 -15.41 6.60
N ALA A 18 3.45 -14.41 6.64
CA ALA A 18 2.39 -14.37 7.64
C ALA A 18 1.37 -15.52 7.44
N GLY A 19 1.12 -15.91 6.19
CA GLY A 19 0.28 -17.05 5.85
C GLY A 19 0.83 -18.38 6.39
N ARG A 20 2.16 -18.57 6.40
CA ARG A 20 2.80 -19.75 7.05
C ARG A 20 2.53 -19.82 8.56
N GLN A 21 2.18 -18.69 9.18
CA GLN A 21 1.87 -18.57 10.60
C GLN A 21 0.34 -18.52 10.87
N GLY A 22 -0.49 -18.69 9.83
CA GLY A 22 -1.95 -18.71 9.95
C GLY A 22 -2.63 -17.34 9.92
N HIS A 23 -1.90 -16.27 9.60
CA HIS A 23 -2.49 -14.94 9.46
C HIS A 23 -3.15 -14.75 8.10
N GLN A 24 -4.25 -13.99 8.08
CA GLN A 24 -4.98 -13.67 6.85
C GLN A 24 -4.26 -12.57 6.05
N PRO A 25 -4.28 -12.62 4.70
CA PRO A 25 -3.69 -11.58 3.85
C PRO A 25 -4.21 -10.17 4.16
N GLU A 26 -5.50 -10.05 4.51
CA GLU A 26 -6.11 -8.77 4.89
C GLU A 26 -5.46 -8.17 6.15
N THR A 27 -5.08 -9.01 7.12
CA THR A 27 -4.36 -8.56 8.32
C THR A 27 -3.01 -7.96 7.95
N VAL A 28 -2.28 -8.62 7.05
CA VAL A 28 -0.99 -8.12 6.55
C VAL A 28 -1.17 -6.78 5.83
N ALA A 29 -2.14 -6.70 4.93
CA ALA A 29 -2.42 -5.47 4.17
C ALA A 29 -2.76 -4.30 5.10
N ARG A 30 -3.62 -4.52 6.11
CA ARG A 30 -4.00 -3.50 7.09
C ARG A 30 -2.82 -3.06 7.95
N THR A 31 -1.98 -3.99 8.39
CA THR A 31 -0.78 -3.68 9.16
C THR A 31 0.24 -2.89 8.32
N MET A 32 0.48 -3.30 7.07
CA MET A 32 1.37 -2.58 6.17
C MET A 32 0.86 -1.15 5.89
N LEU A 33 -0.45 -0.98 5.68
CA LEU A 33 -1.05 0.34 5.51
C LEU A 33 -0.77 1.22 6.72
N SER A 34 -0.87 0.69 7.95
CA SER A 34 -0.54 1.47 9.16
C SER A 34 0.91 1.97 9.19
N PHE A 35 1.87 1.17 8.71
CA PHE A 35 3.27 1.60 8.59
C PHE A 35 3.47 2.63 7.49
N VAL A 36 2.79 2.49 6.35
CA VAL A 36 2.81 3.52 5.28
C VAL A 36 2.28 4.86 5.80
N LEU A 37 1.17 4.84 6.54
CA LEU A 37 0.61 6.05 7.12
C LEU A 37 1.53 6.66 8.19
N ALA A 38 2.26 5.84 8.95
CA ALA A 38 3.27 6.33 9.86
C ALA A 38 4.39 7.09 9.13
N VAL A 39 4.88 6.54 8.00
CA VAL A 39 5.86 7.23 7.12
C VAL A 39 5.28 8.53 6.57
N TYR A 40 4.04 8.54 6.07
CA TYR A 40 3.44 9.77 5.56
C TYR A 40 3.31 10.86 6.63
N ARG A 41 3.05 10.47 7.88
CA ARG A 41 2.93 11.40 9.01
C ARG A 41 4.24 12.05 9.43
N GLU A 42 5.39 11.60 8.92
CA GLU A 42 6.68 12.26 9.18
C GLU A 42 6.72 13.65 8.54
N ASP A 43 6.15 13.78 7.33
CA ASP A 43 6.26 15.01 6.52
C ASP A 43 4.92 15.56 5.99
N ARG A 44 3.78 14.89 6.23
CA ARG A 44 2.45 15.31 5.74
C ARG A 44 1.42 15.51 6.83
N GLU A 45 0.55 16.49 6.61
CA GLU A 45 -0.63 16.71 7.43
C GLU A 45 -1.67 15.61 7.24
N ILE A 46 -2.50 15.36 8.26
CA ILE A 46 -3.54 14.32 8.22
C ILE A 46 -4.54 14.58 7.07
N ALA A 47 -4.81 15.86 6.76
CA ALA A 47 -5.74 16.23 5.69
C ALA A 47 -5.21 15.77 4.32
N ASP A 48 -3.94 16.05 4.02
CA ASP A 48 -3.29 15.67 2.76
C ASP A 48 -3.22 14.14 2.60
N ILE A 49 -2.93 13.43 3.70
CA ILE A 49 -2.93 11.95 3.71
C ILE A 49 -4.32 11.41 3.36
N ARG A 50 -5.38 12.02 3.91
CA ARG A 50 -6.75 11.60 3.63
C ARG A 50 -7.11 11.82 2.16
N GLU A 51 -6.75 12.97 1.60
CA GLU A 51 -7.01 13.27 0.19
C GLU A 51 -6.28 12.30 -0.74
N GLU A 52 -5.00 11.99 -0.45
CA GLU A 52 -4.23 10.99 -1.18
C GLU A 52 -4.89 9.61 -1.13
N LEU A 53 -5.31 9.14 0.05
CA LEU A 53 -5.98 7.84 0.18
C LEU A 53 -7.32 7.82 -0.56
N GLN A 54 -8.10 8.90 -0.49
CA GLN A 54 -9.35 9.02 -1.22
C GLN A 54 -9.11 8.92 -2.73
N TYR A 55 -8.12 9.64 -3.25
CA TYR A 55 -7.73 9.57 -4.65
C TYR A 55 -7.33 8.13 -5.05
N ILE A 56 -6.52 7.45 -4.23
CA ILE A 56 -6.14 6.06 -4.49
C ILE A 56 -7.35 5.13 -4.54
N ILE A 57 -8.30 5.28 -3.62
CA ILE A 57 -9.54 4.47 -3.57
C ILE A 57 -10.40 4.71 -4.80
N GLU A 58 -10.53 5.95 -5.25
CA GLU A 58 -11.32 6.32 -6.42
C GLU A 58 -10.70 5.83 -7.74
N ASN A 59 -9.39 5.58 -7.77
CA ASN A 59 -8.64 5.15 -8.95
C ASN A 59 -8.09 3.72 -8.81
N LEU A 60 -8.67 2.92 -7.92
CA LEU A 60 -8.34 1.51 -7.73
C LEU A 60 -8.98 0.68 -8.85
N ASP A 61 -8.41 0.77 -10.05
CA ASP A 61 -8.83 -0.07 -11.18
C ASP A 61 -8.30 -1.50 -10.98
N PRO A 62 -9.17 -2.53 -10.92
CA PRO A 62 -8.74 -3.92 -10.79
C PRO A 62 -8.03 -4.47 -12.04
N ASP A 63 -8.16 -3.80 -13.19
CA ASP A 63 -7.67 -4.28 -14.49
C ASP A 63 -6.52 -3.42 -15.06
N GLU A 64 -6.23 -2.24 -14.49
CA GLU A 64 -5.12 -1.37 -14.93
C GLU A 64 -3.87 -1.52 -14.03
N PRO A 65 -2.67 -1.74 -14.61
CA PRO A 65 -1.45 -1.74 -13.83
C PRO A 65 -1.24 -0.33 -13.27
N TYR A 66 -1.35 -0.20 -11.94
CA TYR A 66 -1.13 1.00 -11.13
C TYR A 66 0.04 1.87 -11.67
N GLU A 67 -0.26 2.73 -12.65
CA GLU A 67 0.67 3.71 -13.17
C GLU A 67 0.63 4.87 -12.19
N PHE A 68 1.70 5.01 -11.42
CA PHE A 68 1.95 6.16 -10.56
C PHE A 68 1.88 7.43 -11.43
N MET A 69 0.71 8.07 -11.53
CA MET A 69 0.54 9.34 -12.20
C MET A 69 0.33 10.43 -11.15
N ARG A 70 1.42 11.13 -10.80
CA ARG A 70 1.57 12.58 -10.99
C ARG A 70 3.05 12.94 -11.22
N PRO A 71 3.35 13.95 -12.07
CA PRO A 71 4.70 14.46 -12.32
C PRO A 71 5.31 15.18 -11.11
#